data_AF-A0A2E8Z035-F1
#
_entry.id   AF-A0A2E8Z035-F1
#
_cell.length_a   1.000
_cell.length_b   1.000
_cell.length_c   1.000
_cell.angle_alpha   90.00
_cell.angle_beta   90.00
_cell.angle_gamma   90.00
#
_symmetry.space_group_name_H-M   'P 1'
#
loop_
_entity.id
_entity.type
_entity.pdbx_description
1 polymer ?
#
loop_
_entity_poly.entity_id
_entity_poly.type
_entity_poly.pdbx_seq_one_letter_code
_entity_poly.pdbx_strand_id
1 'polypeptide(L)'
;MRKALLTCDDSPTPVGLVAAVRAAAEVKKQAALTEAYAVLEWVAARQLPEDRAAEEWADDHLDEMAKDRFGSQALHLAGPGAPVVEEDEAYEIAAALGLSRQSGSRYVGELIELRYRRPRIWSRVTALDLPLWKARKIAAATCTLPEAGAAYVDAQLAWAAGRTTLAQIDRTVDEAMVRFAPDLLPEAPSDHRDVIVDLDNAKHGLVSIDAL
;
A
#
# COMPACT_ATOMS: atom_id res chain seq x y z
N MET A 1 21.61 11.65 27.20
CA MET A 1 21.75 10.45 26.33
C MET A 1 23.19 10.03 26.03
N ARG A 2 24.22 10.91 26.03
CA ARG A 2 25.61 10.51 25.74
C ARG A 2 26.33 9.63 26.79
N LYS A 3 25.94 9.71 28.07
CA LYS A 3 26.69 9.09 29.19
C LYS A 3 26.53 7.56 29.32
N ALA A 4 25.57 6.95 28.61
CA ALA A 4 25.35 5.50 28.64
C ALA A 4 26.11 4.73 27.54
N LEU A 5 26.92 5.41 26.72
CA LEU A 5 27.53 4.86 25.50
C LEU A 5 29.05 4.67 25.59
N LEU A 6 29.68 4.94 26.73
CA LEU A 6 31.13 5.10 26.84
C LEU A 6 31.70 4.22 27.97
N THR A 7 32.84 3.58 27.70
CA THR A 7 33.68 2.96 28.73
C THR A 7 34.35 4.05 29.56
N CYS A 8 35.12 3.66 30.59
CA CYS A 8 35.94 4.57 31.39
C CYS A 8 36.94 5.41 30.58
N ASP A 9 37.14 5.11 29.30
CA ASP A 9 38.11 5.76 28.39
C ASP A 9 37.43 6.40 27.16
N ASP A 10 36.13 6.73 27.25
CA ASP A 10 35.35 7.41 26.20
C ASP A 10 35.40 6.74 24.79
N SER A 11 35.63 5.43 24.73
CA SER A 11 35.58 4.66 23.49
C SER A 11 34.20 4.02 23.26
N PRO A 12 33.59 4.17 22.06
CA PRO A 12 32.32 3.52 21.75
C PRO A 12 32.50 2.00 21.68
N THR A 13 31.73 1.26 22.47
CA THR A 13 31.75 -0.20 22.42
C THR A 13 30.88 -0.73 21.28
N PRO A 14 31.19 -1.91 20.70
CA PRO A 14 30.30 -2.55 19.73
C PRO A 14 28.86 -2.70 20.23
N VAL A 15 28.68 -3.02 21.52
CA VAL A 15 27.36 -3.13 22.17
C VAL A 15 26.66 -1.77 22.25
N GLY A 16 27.37 -0.72 22.66
CA GLY A 16 26.83 0.64 22.73
C GLY A 16 26.44 1.20 21.36
N LEU A 17 27.24 0.91 20.32
CA LEU A 17 26.93 1.28 18.94
C LEU A 17 25.67 0.56 18.42
N VAL A 18 25.54 -0.74 18.67
CA VAL A 18 24.32 -1.50 18.32
C VAL A 18 23.09 -0.95 19.06
N ALA A 19 23.23 -0.60 20.35
CA ALA A 19 22.16 0.03 21.11
C ALA A 19 21.76 1.40 20.53
N ALA A 20 22.72 2.22 20.12
CA ALA A 20 22.47 3.50 19.48
C ALA A 20 21.74 3.34 18.13
N VAL A 21 22.11 2.34 17.32
CA VAL A 21 21.41 2.01 16.07
C VAL A 21 19.96 1.60 16.33
N ARG A 22 19.71 0.76 17.36
CA ARG A 22 18.35 0.38 17.76
C ARG A 22 17.52 1.59 18.20
N ALA A 23 18.09 2.47 19.02
CA ALA A 23 17.41 3.69 19.45
C ALA A 23 17.05 4.61 18.26
N ALA A 24 17.97 4.79 17.31
CA ALA A 24 17.70 5.54 16.09
C ALA A 24 16.61 4.88 15.23
N ALA A 25 16.57 3.55 15.17
CA ALA A 25 15.52 2.82 14.45
C ALA A 25 14.14 3.02 15.09
N GLU A 26 14.03 3.05 16.42
CA GLU A 26 12.76 3.34 17.11
C GLU A 26 12.28 4.77 16.84
N VAL A 27 13.20 5.76 16.85
CA VAL A 27 12.87 7.15 16.46
C VAL A 27 12.33 7.21 15.04
N LYS A 28 12.95 6.47 14.09
CA LYS A 28 12.47 6.41 12.71
C LYS A 28 11.08 5.80 12.60
N LYS A 29 10.79 4.72 13.35
CA LYS A 29 9.45 4.11 13.36
C LYS A 29 8.40 5.10 13.88
N GLN A 30 8.72 5.80 14.98
CA GLN A 30 7.80 6.78 15.56
C GLN A 30 7.56 7.96 14.61
N ALA A 31 8.60 8.49 13.97
CA ALA A 31 8.46 9.57 13.00
C ALA A 31 7.60 9.16 11.80
N ALA A 32 7.80 7.94 11.26
CA ALA A 32 6.98 7.40 10.18
C ALA A 32 5.50 7.23 10.61
N LEU A 33 5.24 6.84 11.85
CA LEU A 33 3.88 6.73 12.38
C LEU A 33 3.22 8.11 12.55
N THR A 34 3.97 9.12 13.02
CA THR A 34 3.48 10.50 13.11
C THR A 34 3.10 11.06 11.73
N GLU A 35 3.94 10.83 10.72
CA GLU A 35 3.62 11.21 9.33
C GLU A 35 2.36 10.50 8.82
N ALA A 36 2.25 9.18 9.05
CA ALA A 36 1.07 8.42 8.67
C ALA A 36 -0.22 8.94 9.33
N TYR A 37 -0.16 9.31 10.62
CA TYR A 37 -1.29 9.94 11.30
C TYR A 37 -1.66 11.28 10.67
N ALA A 38 -0.69 12.15 10.38
CA ALA A 38 -0.97 13.44 9.74
C ALA A 38 -1.67 13.27 8.37
N VAL A 39 -1.22 12.30 7.56
CA VAL A 39 -1.87 11.95 6.29
C VAL A 39 -3.29 11.42 6.52
N LEU A 40 -3.51 10.55 7.51
CA LEU A 40 -4.83 9.97 7.79
C LEU A 40 -5.84 10.99 8.36
N GLU A 41 -5.38 11.92 9.19
CA GLU A 41 -6.18 13.05 9.66
C GLU A 41 -6.56 13.98 8.49
N TRP A 42 -5.60 14.21 7.57
CA TRP A 42 -5.89 14.94 6.34
C TRP A 42 -6.94 14.22 5.47
N VAL A 43 -6.82 12.89 5.30
CA VAL A 43 -7.84 12.09 4.58
C VAL A 43 -9.20 12.23 5.23
N ALA A 44 -9.29 12.13 6.56
CA ALA A 44 -10.54 12.26 7.28
C ALA A 44 -11.18 13.65 7.11
N ALA A 45 -10.36 14.71 7.03
CA ALA A 45 -10.82 16.08 6.83
C ALA A 45 -11.24 16.40 5.38
N ARG A 46 -10.74 15.63 4.41
CA ARG A 46 -10.94 15.82 2.97
C ARG A 46 -11.75 14.69 2.31
N GLN A 47 -12.29 13.78 3.10
CA GLN A 47 -13.11 12.68 2.58
C GLN A 47 -14.32 13.24 1.83
N LEU A 48 -14.52 12.77 0.61
CA LEU A 48 -15.68 13.10 -0.19
C LEU A 48 -16.97 12.52 0.40
N PRO A 49 -18.09 13.24 0.30
CA PRO A 49 -19.42 12.70 0.56
C PRO A 49 -19.70 11.40 -0.22
N GLU A 50 -20.47 10.48 0.38
CA GLU A 50 -20.73 9.15 -0.19
C GLU A 50 -21.39 9.18 -1.57
N ASP A 51 -22.27 10.16 -1.81
CA ASP A 51 -22.92 10.38 -3.10
C ASP A 51 -21.89 10.72 -4.19
N ARG A 52 -20.96 11.64 -3.92
CA ARG A 52 -19.86 11.98 -4.85
C ARG A 52 -18.90 10.82 -5.06
N ALA A 53 -18.60 10.07 -4.00
CA ALA A 53 -17.75 8.88 -4.10
C ALA A 53 -18.40 7.75 -4.95
N ALA A 54 -19.73 7.64 -4.94
CA ALA A 54 -20.44 6.62 -5.70
C ALA A 54 -20.61 6.95 -7.19
N GLU A 55 -20.68 8.24 -7.56
CA GLU A 55 -20.82 8.70 -8.95
C GLU A 55 -19.68 8.20 -9.86
N GLU A 56 -18.48 8.00 -9.31
CA GLU A 56 -17.28 7.66 -10.09
C GLU A 56 -16.90 6.16 -10.04
N TRP A 57 -17.47 5.39 -9.10
CA TRP A 57 -17.29 3.93 -9.02
C TRP A 57 -18.10 3.17 -10.09
N ALA A 58 -19.05 3.81 -10.77
CA ALA A 58 -19.88 3.14 -11.77
C ALA A 58 -19.03 2.73 -13.01
N ASP A 59 -18.81 1.42 -13.17
CA ASP A 59 -18.06 0.75 -14.26
C ASP A 59 -18.46 1.18 -15.69
N ASP A 60 -19.64 1.81 -15.86
CA ASP A 60 -20.14 2.34 -17.13
C ASP A 60 -19.32 3.52 -17.70
N HIS A 61 -18.31 4.04 -16.99
CA HIS A 61 -17.55 5.23 -17.40
C HIS A 61 -16.19 4.98 -18.04
N LEU A 62 -15.73 3.73 -18.16
CA LEU A 62 -14.48 3.43 -18.88
C LEU A 62 -14.61 3.63 -20.40
N ASP A 63 -15.82 3.49 -20.97
CA ASP A 63 -16.08 3.77 -22.40
C ASP A 63 -16.23 5.28 -22.71
N GLU A 64 -16.40 6.13 -21.69
CA GLU A 64 -16.46 7.60 -21.84
C GLU A 64 -15.12 8.30 -21.52
N MET A 65 -14.00 7.56 -21.46
CA MET A 65 -12.65 8.10 -21.20
C MET A 65 -12.12 9.08 -22.27
N ALA A 66 -12.89 9.33 -23.34
CA ALA A 66 -12.53 10.22 -24.45
C ALA A 66 -13.14 11.63 -24.38
N LYS A 67 -13.95 11.97 -23.36
CA LYS A 67 -14.50 13.33 -23.22
C LYS A 67 -13.65 14.16 -22.28
N ASP A 68 -13.19 15.31 -22.77
CA ASP A 68 -12.56 16.41 -22.02
C ASP A 68 -13.24 16.65 -20.65
N ARG A 69 -12.78 15.99 -19.59
CA ARG A 69 -13.13 16.37 -18.23
C ARG A 69 -12.20 17.49 -17.80
N PHE A 70 -12.73 18.71 -17.81
CA PHE A 70 -12.16 19.82 -17.05
C PHE A 70 -12.60 19.69 -15.59
N GLY A 71 -11.66 19.45 -14.66
CA GLY A 71 -11.93 19.35 -13.22
C GLY A 71 -11.05 18.31 -12.51
N SER A 72 -11.13 18.28 -11.18
CA SER A 72 -10.57 17.18 -10.36
C SER A 72 -11.51 15.97 -10.38
N GLN A 73 -10.94 14.78 -10.22
CA GLN A 73 -11.64 13.49 -10.16
C GLN A 73 -11.65 12.94 -8.72
N ALA A 74 -12.69 12.22 -8.34
CA ALA A 74 -12.69 11.41 -7.12
C ALA A 74 -11.75 10.22 -7.31
N LEU A 75 -10.80 10.08 -6.39
CA LEU A 75 -9.75 9.08 -6.49
C LEU A 75 -9.94 7.97 -5.45
N HIS A 76 -10.32 6.79 -5.94
CA HIS A 76 -10.40 5.57 -5.14
C HIS A 76 -9.01 4.98 -4.90
N LEU A 77 -8.35 5.44 -3.83
CA LEU A 77 -6.98 5.06 -3.52
C LEU A 77 -6.84 3.72 -2.78
N ALA A 78 -7.92 3.22 -2.19
CA ALA A 78 -7.98 1.97 -1.44
C ALA A 78 -9.22 1.15 -1.87
N GLY A 79 -9.35 -0.06 -1.34
CA GLY A 79 -10.43 -0.95 -1.75
C GLY A 79 -11.83 -0.49 -1.31
N PRO A 80 -12.87 -1.23 -1.71
CA PRO A 80 -14.27 -0.86 -1.46
C PRO A 80 -14.57 -0.51 0.00
N GLY A 81 -15.37 0.54 0.19
CA GLY A 81 -15.78 1.07 1.50
C GLY A 81 -14.74 1.98 2.18
N ALA A 82 -13.60 2.22 1.56
CA ALA A 82 -12.61 3.18 2.06
C ALA A 82 -12.96 4.64 1.72
N PRO A 83 -12.50 5.61 2.52
CA PRO A 83 -12.56 7.02 2.19
C PRO A 83 -11.99 7.34 0.80
N VAL A 84 -12.68 8.24 0.11
CA VAL A 84 -12.33 8.75 -1.23
C VAL A 84 -11.98 10.22 -1.10
N VAL A 85 -10.98 10.66 -1.85
CA VAL A 85 -10.49 12.05 -1.85
C VAL A 85 -10.46 12.59 -3.27
N GLU A 86 -10.44 13.90 -3.42
CA GLU A 86 -10.22 14.55 -4.72
C GLU A 86 -8.77 14.34 -5.21
N GLU A 87 -8.60 14.21 -6.52
CA GLU A 87 -7.33 13.94 -7.20
C GLU A 87 -6.31 15.08 -6.97
N ASP A 88 -6.74 16.33 -7.13
CA ASP A 88 -5.87 17.50 -6.95
C ASP A 88 -5.39 17.65 -5.51
N GLU A 89 -6.25 17.36 -4.55
CA GLU A 89 -5.93 17.30 -3.13
C GLU A 89 -4.93 16.17 -2.82
N ALA A 90 -5.12 14.98 -3.42
CA ALA A 90 -4.15 13.88 -3.29
C ALA A 90 -2.76 14.28 -3.81
N TYR A 91 -2.68 15.16 -4.81
CA TYR A 91 -1.41 15.71 -5.30
C TYR A 91 -0.79 16.76 -4.38
N GLU A 92 -1.60 17.55 -3.69
CA GLU A 92 -1.13 18.48 -2.66
C GLU A 92 -0.37 17.72 -1.55
N ILE A 93 -0.97 16.65 -1.01
CA ILE A 93 -0.32 15.85 0.04
C ILE A 93 0.90 15.08 -0.50
N ALA A 94 0.85 14.58 -1.74
CA ALA A 94 2.00 13.95 -2.39
C ALA A 94 3.21 14.91 -2.49
N ALA A 95 2.96 16.17 -2.88
CA ALA A 95 3.98 17.20 -2.96
C ALA A 95 4.54 17.55 -1.58
N ALA A 96 3.68 17.67 -0.55
CA ALA A 96 4.10 17.92 0.82
C ALA A 96 5.03 16.81 1.37
N LEU A 97 4.83 15.56 0.93
CA LEU A 97 5.68 14.41 1.26
C LEU A 97 6.96 14.33 0.41
N GLY A 98 7.14 15.22 -0.58
CA GLY A 98 8.26 15.16 -1.52
C GLY A 98 8.21 13.97 -2.46
N LEU A 99 7.01 13.46 -2.77
CA LEU A 99 6.79 12.30 -3.63
C LEU A 99 6.25 12.72 -5.01
N SER A 100 6.46 11.87 -6.02
CA SER A 100 5.72 12.01 -7.28
C SER A 100 4.24 11.76 -7.06
N ARG A 101 3.38 12.30 -7.94
CA ARG A 101 1.92 12.05 -7.91
C ARG A 101 1.59 10.57 -7.70
N GLN A 102 2.13 9.71 -8.56
CA GLN A 102 1.92 8.27 -8.46
C GLN A 102 2.38 7.66 -7.13
N SER A 103 3.56 8.05 -6.64
CA SER A 103 4.11 7.50 -5.39
C SER A 103 3.35 7.99 -4.17
N GLY A 104 2.90 9.25 -4.19
CA GLY A 104 2.08 9.86 -3.15
C GLY A 104 0.70 9.23 -3.08
N SER A 105 -0.01 9.14 -4.21
CA SER A 105 -1.31 8.46 -4.30
C SER A 105 -1.22 7.01 -3.79
N ARG A 106 -0.18 6.28 -4.21
CA ARG A 106 0.07 4.92 -3.68
C ARG A 106 0.27 4.92 -2.17
N TYR A 107 1.07 5.84 -1.63
CA TYR A 107 1.33 5.90 -0.20
C TYR A 107 0.06 6.22 0.60
N VAL A 108 -0.70 7.22 0.17
CA VAL A 108 -1.97 7.59 0.79
C VAL A 108 -2.94 6.41 0.74
N GLY A 109 -3.10 5.75 -0.41
CA GLY A 109 -3.93 4.56 -0.56
C GLY A 109 -3.55 3.41 0.36
N GLU A 110 -2.26 3.11 0.50
CA GLU A 110 -1.78 2.09 1.43
C GLU A 110 -2.11 2.45 2.90
N LEU A 111 -2.04 3.73 3.27
CA LEU A 111 -2.42 4.17 4.62
C LEU A 111 -3.93 4.09 4.85
N ILE A 112 -4.74 4.51 3.88
CA ILE A 112 -6.21 4.41 3.93
C ILE A 112 -6.61 2.93 4.08
N GLU A 113 -6.09 2.06 3.22
CA GLU A 113 -6.35 0.62 3.28
C GLU A 113 -6.01 0.07 4.68
N LEU A 114 -4.83 0.40 5.23
CA LEU A 114 -4.45 -0.01 6.58
C LEU A 114 -5.43 0.47 7.65
N ARG A 115 -5.74 1.77 7.67
CA ARG A 115 -6.49 2.40 8.76
C ARG A 115 -7.96 2.00 8.77
N TYR A 116 -8.56 1.89 7.60
CA TYR A 116 -10.01 1.73 7.46
C TYR A 116 -10.42 0.29 7.18
N ARG A 117 -9.56 -0.51 6.53
CA ARG A 117 -9.88 -1.89 6.15
C ARG A 117 -9.06 -2.95 6.88
N ARG A 118 -7.89 -2.62 7.46
CA ARG A 118 -7.00 -3.56 8.18
C ARG A 118 -6.83 -3.25 9.68
N PRO A 119 -7.90 -3.14 10.49
CA PRO A 119 -7.81 -2.60 11.85
C PRO A 119 -6.89 -3.41 12.78
N ARG A 120 -6.77 -4.74 12.62
CA ARG A 120 -5.89 -5.55 13.48
C ARG A 120 -4.42 -5.34 13.15
N ILE A 121 -4.06 -5.28 11.87
CA ILE A 121 -2.70 -4.95 11.43
C ILE A 121 -2.36 -3.52 11.83
N TRP A 122 -3.28 -2.56 11.63
CA TRP A 122 -3.08 -1.17 12.03
C TRP A 122 -2.78 -1.04 13.53
N SER A 123 -3.54 -1.74 14.38
CA SER A 123 -3.28 -1.79 15.82
C SER A 123 -1.83 -2.18 16.14
N ARG A 124 -1.25 -3.15 15.42
CA ARG A 124 0.15 -3.53 15.59
C ARG A 124 1.16 -2.48 15.13
N VAL A 125 0.83 -1.73 14.07
CA VAL A 125 1.67 -0.61 13.63
C VAL A 125 1.67 0.48 14.69
N THR A 126 0.49 0.80 15.25
CA THR A 126 0.36 1.83 16.30
C THR A 126 1.01 1.43 17.62
N ALA A 127 1.10 0.12 17.90
CA ALA A 127 1.85 -0.43 19.03
C ALA A 127 3.37 -0.51 18.78
N LEU A 128 3.86 -0.12 17.59
CA LEU A 128 5.24 -0.25 17.15
C LEU A 128 5.76 -1.71 17.06
N ASP A 129 4.85 -2.69 17.11
CA ASP A 129 5.14 -4.12 16.98
C ASP A 129 5.30 -4.58 15.52
N LEU A 130 4.85 -3.77 14.57
CA LEU A 130 4.97 -4.02 13.13
C LEU A 130 5.47 -2.74 12.44
N PRO A 131 6.63 -2.76 11.75
CA PRO A 131 7.09 -1.58 11.02
C PRO A 131 6.14 -1.22 9.87
N LEU A 132 5.85 0.07 9.74
CA LEU A 132 4.89 0.61 8.76
C LEU A 132 5.15 0.14 7.33
N TRP A 133 6.42 0.10 6.87
CA TRP A 133 6.75 -0.35 5.51
C TRP A 133 6.22 -1.75 5.20
N LYS A 134 6.17 -2.62 6.20
CA LYS A 134 5.72 -4.01 6.05
C LYS A 134 4.20 -4.09 6.03
N ALA A 135 3.54 -3.32 6.91
CA ALA A 135 2.08 -3.18 6.89
C ALA A 135 1.61 -2.64 5.52
N ARG A 136 2.32 -1.64 4.97
CA ARG A 136 2.04 -1.10 3.63
C ARG A 136 2.14 -2.13 2.51
N LYS A 137 3.03 -3.13 2.62
CA LYS A 137 3.06 -4.24 1.66
C LYS A 137 1.80 -5.10 1.72
N ILE A 138 1.27 -5.35 2.91
CA ILE A 138 -0.02 -6.05 3.08
C ILE A 138 -1.16 -5.20 2.50
N ALA A 139 -1.16 -3.91 2.77
CA ALA A 139 -2.15 -2.97 2.24
C ALA A 139 -2.18 -2.98 0.70
N ALA A 140 -1.01 -2.83 0.08
CA ALA A 140 -0.88 -2.85 -1.38
C ALA A 140 -1.34 -4.18 -2.01
N ALA A 141 -1.19 -5.31 -1.29
CA ALA A 141 -1.64 -6.60 -1.78
C ALA A 141 -3.15 -6.84 -1.58
N THR A 142 -3.84 -6.02 -0.78
CA THR A 142 -5.24 -6.25 -0.39
C THR A 142 -6.23 -5.20 -0.91
N CYS A 143 -5.76 -4.15 -1.58
CA CYS A 143 -6.61 -3.07 -2.08
C CYS A 143 -7.63 -3.55 -3.13
N THR A 144 -7.33 -4.61 -3.89
CA THR A 144 -8.25 -5.17 -4.90
C THR A 144 -9.25 -6.18 -4.34
N LEU A 145 -9.08 -6.61 -3.08
CA LEU A 145 -9.99 -7.57 -2.47
C LEU A 145 -11.31 -6.90 -2.07
N PRO A 146 -12.46 -7.59 -2.18
CA PRO A 146 -13.69 -7.14 -1.57
C PRO A 146 -13.56 -7.12 -0.05
N GLU A 147 -14.45 -6.38 0.63
CA GLU A 147 -14.37 -6.16 2.08
C GLU A 147 -14.21 -7.44 2.90
N ALA A 148 -14.94 -8.51 2.56
CA ALA A 148 -14.84 -9.79 3.26
C ALA A 148 -13.48 -10.47 3.09
N GLY A 149 -12.95 -10.51 1.87
CA GLY A 149 -11.63 -11.09 1.59
C GLY A 149 -10.50 -10.28 2.19
N ALA A 150 -10.69 -8.97 2.18
CA ALA A 150 -9.87 -8.08 2.94
C ALA A 150 -9.97 -8.49 4.45
N ALA A 151 -11.10 -8.41 5.12
CA ALA A 151 -11.22 -8.71 6.56
C ALA A 151 -10.61 -10.07 6.96
N TYR A 152 -10.69 -11.07 6.06
CA TYR A 152 -10.00 -12.34 6.19
C TYR A 152 -8.47 -12.21 6.28
N VAL A 153 -7.83 -11.54 5.32
CA VAL A 153 -6.36 -11.34 5.32
C VAL A 153 -5.89 -10.62 6.59
N ASP A 154 -6.63 -9.60 7.04
CA ASP A 154 -6.31 -8.89 8.29
C ASP A 154 -6.34 -9.84 9.49
N ALA A 155 -7.35 -10.71 9.60
CA ALA A 155 -7.45 -11.73 10.65
C ALA A 155 -6.29 -12.73 10.61
N GLN A 156 -5.95 -13.23 9.41
CA GLN A 156 -4.93 -14.26 9.24
C GLN A 156 -3.51 -13.75 9.49
N LEU A 157 -3.20 -12.55 9.04
CA LEU A 157 -1.85 -12.01 9.11
C LEU A 157 -1.58 -11.27 10.42
N ALA A 158 -2.60 -10.67 11.04
CA ALA A 158 -2.39 -9.77 12.18
C ALA A 158 -1.57 -10.41 13.29
N TRP A 159 -1.79 -11.66 13.70
CA TRP A 159 -1.03 -12.27 14.81
C TRP A 159 0.45 -12.56 14.47
N ALA A 160 0.79 -12.76 13.20
CA ALA A 160 2.14 -13.14 12.75
C ALA A 160 2.86 -12.09 11.90
N ALA A 161 2.24 -10.95 11.59
CA ALA A 161 2.68 -9.99 10.56
C ALA A 161 4.18 -9.64 10.61
N GLY A 162 4.76 -9.49 11.81
CA GLY A 162 6.19 -9.22 11.99
C GLY A 162 7.12 -10.32 11.44
N ARG A 163 6.67 -11.58 11.49
CA ARG A 163 7.41 -12.77 11.01
C ARG A 163 6.96 -13.26 9.63
N THR A 164 5.78 -12.82 9.16
CA THR A 164 5.25 -13.19 7.84
C THR A 164 6.19 -12.75 6.72
N THR A 165 6.56 -13.64 5.81
CA THR A 165 7.33 -13.31 4.60
C THR A 165 6.43 -12.71 3.52
N LEU A 166 6.99 -12.04 2.51
CA LEU A 166 6.20 -11.52 1.40
C LEU A 166 5.43 -12.64 0.69
N ALA A 167 6.08 -13.77 0.39
CA ALA A 167 5.42 -14.93 -0.20
C ALA A 167 4.32 -15.58 0.68
N GLN A 168 4.33 -15.35 1.99
CA GLN A 168 3.21 -15.74 2.85
C GLN A 168 2.05 -14.75 2.75
N ILE A 169 2.34 -13.44 2.64
CA ILE A 169 1.33 -12.41 2.39
C ILE A 169 0.63 -12.72 1.06
N ASP A 170 1.40 -12.94 -0.01
CA ASP A 170 0.89 -13.20 -1.36
C ASP A 170 -0.03 -14.43 -1.35
N ARG A 171 0.41 -15.56 -0.77
CA ARG A 171 -0.44 -16.76 -0.67
C ARG A 171 -1.73 -16.55 0.12
N THR A 172 -1.70 -15.77 1.20
CA THR A 172 -2.91 -15.48 1.97
C THR A 172 -3.87 -14.58 1.18
N VAL A 173 -3.34 -13.66 0.37
CA VAL A 173 -4.12 -12.82 -0.53
C VAL A 173 -4.73 -13.65 -1.66
N ASP A 174 -3.96 -14.53 -2.29
CA ASP A 174 -4.44 -15.44 -3.34
C ASP A 174 -5.58 -16.32 -2.82
N GLU A 175 -5.42 -16.89 -1.63
CA GLU A 175 -6.46 -17.66 -0.95
C GLU A 175 -7.72 -16.81 -0.70
N ALA A 176 -7.55 -15.56 -0.26
CA ALA A 176 -8.65 -14.64 -0.06
C ALA A 176 -9.36 -14.29 -1.37
N MET A 177 -8.61 -14.10 -2.47
CA MET A 177 -9.16 -13.85 -3.79
C MET A 177 -10.04 -15.01 -4.23
N VAL A 178 -9.51 -16.25 -4.17
CA VAL A 178 -10.27 -17.46 -4.53
C VAL A 178 -11.54 -17.63 -3.70
N ARG A 179 -11.47 -17.30 -2.41
CA ARG A 179 -12.58 -17.52 -1.48
C ARG A 179 -13.66 -16.46 -1.55
N PHE A 180 -13.30 -15.21 -1.77
CA PHE A 180 -14.20 -14.06 -1.59
C PHE A 180 -14.45 -13.26 -2.87
N ALA A 181 -13.67 -13.49 -3.91
CA ALA A 181 -13.84 -12.86 -5.22
C ALA A 181 -13.54 -13.86 -6.37
N PRO A 182 -14.21 -15.03 -6.40
CA PRO A 182 -13.97 -16.03 -7.45
C PRO A 182 -14.25 -15.45 -8.84
N ASP A 183 -15.20 -14.52 -8.97
CA ASP A 183 -15.58 -13.89 -10.23
C ASP A 183 -14.56 -12.87 -10.74
N LEU A 184 -13.64 -12.40 -9.87
CA LEU A 184 -12.53 -11.51 -10.23
C LEU A 184 -11.26 -12.27 -10.60
N LEU A 185 -11.25 -13.59 -10.41
CA LEU A 185 -10.13 -14.40 -10.89
C LEU A 185 -10.12 -14.31 -12.43
N PRO A 186 -8.94 -14.22 -13.05
CA PRO A 186 -8.86 -14.39 -14.48
C PRO A 186 -9.55 -15.71 -14.84
N GLU A 187 -10.39 -15.70 -15.88
CA GLU A 187 -10.92 -16.95 -16.43
C GLU A 187 -9.75 -17.91 -16.60
N ALA A 188 -9.93 -19.17 -16.18
CA ALA A 188 -8.89 -20.19 -16.34
C ALA A 188 -8.42 -20.10 -17.80
N PRO A 189 -7.11 -19.91 -18.06
CA PRO A 189 -6.64 -19.64 -19.41
C PRO A 189 -7.18 -20.72 -20.32
N SER A 190 -8.09 -20.33 -21.22
CA SER A 190 -8.74 -21.25 -22.14
C SER A 190 -7.73 -21.65 -23.21
N ASP A 191 -6.73 -22.46 -22.87
CA ASP A 191 -5.63 -22.90 -23.76
C ASP A 191 -5.21 -21.83 -24.79
N HIS A 192 -5.07 -20.58 -24.33
CA HIS A 192 -4.52 -19.52 -25.14
C HIS A 192 -3.03 -19.48 -24.83
N ARG A 193 -2.28 -20.06 -25.76
CA ARG A 193 -0.82 -19.97 -25.80
C ARG A 193 -0.47 -18.55 -26.22
N ASP A 194 -0.26 -17.69 -25.24
CA ASP A 194 0.18 -16.32 -25.48
C ASP A 194 1.69 -16.27 -25.74
N VAL A 195 2.09 -15.31 -26.57
CA VAL A 195 3.49 -15.02 -26.87
C VAL A 195 3.81 -13.63 -26.34
N ILE A 196 4.81 -13.53 -25.47
CA ILE A 196 5.32 -12.24 -25.00
C ILE A 196 6.36 -11.74 -26.02
N VAL A 197 6.11 -10.55 -26.57
CA VAL A 197 7.01 -9.88 -27.51
C VAL A 197 7.68 -8.72 -26.79
N ASP A 198 8.98 -8.83 -26.53
CA ASP A 198 9.78 -7.76 -25.95
C ASP A 198 10.10 -6.69 -27.00
N LEU A 199 9.30 -5.62 -27.02
CA LEU A 199 9.48 -4.49 -27.92
C LEU A 199 10.55 -3.51 -27.43
N ASP A 200 10.90 -3.54 -26.14
CA ASP A 200 11.83 -2.59 -25.53
C ASP A 200 13.29 -2.90 -25.90
N ASN A 201 13.56 -4.13 -26.36
CA ASN A 201 14.91 -4.59 -26.73
C ASN A 201 15.05 -4.97 -28.21
N ALA A 202 14.17 -4.45 -29.08
CA ALA A 202 14.24 -4.70 -30.51
C ALA A 202 15.58 -4.21 -31.11
N LYS A 203 16.31 -5.10 -31.81
CA LYS A 203 17.57 -4.75 -32.48
C LYS A 203 17.44 -4.94 -33.98
N HIS A 204 17.69 -3.87 -34.74
CA HIS A 204 17.69 -3.90 -36.21
C HIS A 204 16.41 -4.48 -36.83
N GLY A 205 15.26 -4.30 -36.18
CA GLY A 205 13.97 -4.85 -36.63
C GLY A 205 13.74 -6.33 -36.33
N LEU A 206 14.62 -6.97 -35.56
CA LEU A 206 14.44 -8.33 -35.04
C LEU A 206 14.04 -8.28 -33.57
N VAL A 207 13.05 -9.10 -33.21
CA VAL A 207 12.56 -9.31 -31.85
C VAL A 207 12.64 -10.80 -31.52
N SER A 208 13.18 -11.14 -30.35
CA SER A 208 13.22 -12.53 -29.88
C SER A 208 11.82 -12.95 -29.44
N ILE A 209 11.39 -14.11 -29.88
CA ILE A 209 10.15 -14.75 -29.41
C ILE A 209 10.58 -15.93 -28.57
N ASP A 210 10.39 -15.82 -27.26
CA ASP A 210 10.58 -16.93 -26.34
C ASP A 210 9.22 -17.52 -26.03
N ALA A 211 9.04 -18.81 -26.35
CA ALA A 211 7.89 -19.58 -25.89
C ALA A 211 8.20 -20.14 -24.50
N LEU A 212 7.28 -20.01 -23.55
CA LEU A 212 7.31 -20.71 -22.26
C LEU A 212 6.77 -22.13 -22.41
#